data_AF-A0A524L1I6-F1
#
_entry.id   AF-A0A524L1I6-F1
#
_cell.length_a   1.000
_cell.length_b   1.000
_cell.length_c   1.000
_cell.angle_alpha   90.00
_cell.angle_beta   90.00
_cell.angle_gamma   90.00
#
_symmetry.space_group_name_H-M   'P 1'
#
loop_
_entity.id
_entity.type
_entity.pdbx_description
1 polymer ?
#
loop_
_entity_poly.entity_id
_entity_poly.type
_entity_poly.pdbx_seq_one_letter_code
_entity_poly.pdbx_strand_id
1 'polypeptide(L)'
;MHHSYSTQKEPFMGKRERIRAIINEEMSESSFPLIEEAFEKRIDEVVTILSCGRNGKEGVYDEVLSMVEKALIKIAMKRSNNVKTAAADFLGINRNTLHGKIKKLKI
;
A
#
# COMPACT_ATOMS: atom_id res chain seq x y z
N MET A 1 38.04 10.80 -44.87
CA MET A 1 36.57 10.86 -44.69
C MET A 1 36.07 9.50 -44.25
N HIS A 2 35.86 9.27 -42.96
CA HIS A 2 35.11 8.11 -42.48
C HIS A 2 34.20 8.60 -41.35
N HIS A 3 32.94 8.86 -41.69
CA HIS A 3 31.85 9.06 -40.74
C HIS A 3 31.31 7.68 -40.36
N SER A 4 31.58 7.22 -39.15
CA SER A 4 30.92 6.05 -38.58
C SER A 4 29.74 6.52 -37.74
N TYR A 5 28.54 6.28 -38.26
CA TYR A 5 27.27 6.51 -37.58
C TYR A 5 27.16 5.57 -36.36
N SER A 6 27.03 6.15 -35.17
CA SER A 6 26.59 5.41 -33.98
C SER A 6 25.08 5.17 -34.06
N THR A 7 24.69 3.97 -34.48
CA THR A 7 23.29 3.53 -34.40
C THR A 7 22.93 3.27 -32.93
N GLN A 8 22.08 4.13 -32.37
CA GLN A 8 21.40 3.88 -31.10
C GLN A 8 20.59 2.57 -31.21
N LYS A 9 20.88 1.60 -30.34
CA LYS A 9 20.03 0.42 -30.16
C LYS A 9 18.91 0.80 -29.20
N GLU A 10 17.71 1.00 -29.73
CA GLU A 10 16.47 1.01 -28.94
C GLU A 10 16.33 -0.34 -28.21
N PRO A 11 16.05 -0.38 -26.90
CA PRO A 11 15.92 -1.63 -26.16
C PRO A 11 14.68 -2.40 -26.63
N PHE A 12 14.88 -3.64 -27.07
CA PHE A 12 13.81 -4.50 -27.56
C PHE A 12 12.93 -4.98 -26.40
N MET A 13 11.90 -4.20 -26.04
CA MET A 13 10.87 -4.63 -25.09
C MET A 13 10.00 -5.73 -25.70
N GLY A 14 9.99 -6.90 -25.05
CA GLY A 14 9.23 -8.06 -25.50
C GLY A 14 7.72 -7.78 -25.55
N LYS A 15 7.02 -8.39 -26.52
CA LYS A 15 5.58 -8.18 -26.74
C LYS A 15 4.72 -8.43 -25.49
N ARG A 16 5.12 -9.36 -24.61
CA ARG A 16 4.48 -9.63 -23.32
C ARG A 16 4.68 -8.51 -22.29
N GLU A 17 5.84 -7.87 -22.31
CA GLU A 17 6.19 -6.77 -21.41
C GLU A 17 5.45 -5.48 -21.82
N ARG A 18 5.30 -5.24 -23.13
CA ARG A 18 4.47 -4.15 -23.64
C ARG A 18 3.00 -4.30 -23.28
N ILE A 19 2.43 -5.50 -23.42
CA ILE A 19 1.05 -5.77 -23.01
C ILE A 19 0.88 -5.58 -21.50
N ARG A 20 1.86 -6.01 -20.69
CA ARG A 20 1.84 -5.80 -19.23
C ARG A 20 1.94 -4.32 -18.84
N ALA A 21 2.73 -3.53 -19.56
CA ALA A 21 2.83 -2.09 -19.35
C ALA A 21 1.51 -1.37 -19.69
N ILE A 22 0.90 -1.70 -20.85
CA ILE A 22 -0.37 -1.12 -21.29
C ILE A 22 -1.52 -1.45 -20.33
N ILE A 23 -1.62 -2.71 -19.88
CA ILE A 23 -2.65 -3.12 -18.89
C ILE A 23 -2.47 -2.38 -17.56
N ASN A 24 -1.22 -2.13 -17.15
CA ASN A 24 -0.92 -1.43 -15.90
C ASN A 24 -1.20 0.08 -15.98
N GLU A 25 -1.00 0.71 -17.14
CA GLU A 25 -1.27 2.15 -17.32
C GLU A 25 -2.79 2.44 -17.38
N GLU A 26 -3.54 1.71 -18.20
CA GLU A 26 -4.98 1.95 -18.45
C GLU A 26 -5.90 1.60 -17.25
N MET A 27 -5.48 0.68 -16.37
CA MET A 27 -6.28 0.28 -15.19
C MET A 27 -6.09 1.17 -13.95
N SER A 28 -5.09 2.07 -13.94
CA SER A 28 -4.66 2.74 -12.71
C SER A 28 -5.25 4.14 -12.49
N GLU A 29 -5.52 4.91 -13.54
CA GLU A 29 -5.92 6.33 -13.36
C GLU A 29 -7.39 6.54 -12.97
N SER A 30 -8.32 5.67 -13.38
CA SER A 30 -9.75 5.92 -13.18
C SER A 30 -10.32 5.37 -11.87
N SER A 31 -9.76 4.28 -11.34
CA SER A 31 -10.33 3.60 -10.17
C SER A 31 -9.75 4.07 -8.85
N PHE A 32 -8.54 4.62 -8.84
CA PHE A 32 -7.88 5.04 -7.59
C PHE A 32 -8.59 6.21 -6.91
N PRO A 33 -9.00 7.29 -7.63
CA PRO A 33 -9.73 8.40 -7.00
C PRO A 33 -11.07 7.97 -6.38
N LEU A 34 -11.79 7.03 -7.03
CA LEU A 34 -13.05 6.52 -6.51
C LEU A 34 -12.86 5.70 -5.23
N ILE A 35 -11.78 4.92 -5.15
CA ILE A 35 -11.44 4.15 -3.96
C ILE A 35 -10.99 5.07 -2.84
N GLU A 36 -10.20 6.10 -3.15
CA GLU A 36 -9.76 7.12 -2.22
C GLU A 36 -10.96 7.87 -1.61
N GLU A 37 -11.90 8.33 -2.44
CA GLU A 37 -13.14 8.97 -1.98
C GLU A 37 -13.97 8.02 -1.08
N ALA A 38 -14.09 6.75 -1.46
CA ALA A 38 -14.79 5.76 -0.65
C ALA A 38 -14.09 5.53 0.70
N PHE A 39 -12.76 5.54 0.72
CA PHE A 39 -11.96 5.38 1.93
C PHE A 39 -12.07 6.60 2.85
N GLU A 40 -12.03 7.81 2.29
CA GLU A 40 -12.24 9.07 3.02
C GLU A 40 -13.60 9.08 3.71
N LYS A 41 -14.69 8.74 3.00
CA LYS A 41 -16.03 8.64 3.59
C LYS A 41 -16.08 7.67 4.77
N ARG A 42 -15.39 6.53 4.67
CA ARG A 42 -15.33 5.53 5.75
C ARG A 42 -14.50 6.02 6.94
N ILE A 43 -13.41 6.74 6.70
CA ILE A 43 -12.62 7.33 7.78
C ILE A 43 -13.41 8.45 8.47
N ASP A 44 -14.13 9.29 7.72
CA ASP A 44 -14.97 10.35 8.28
C ASP A 44 -16.05 9.81 9.23
N GLU A 45 -16.70 8.70 8.85
CA GLU A 45 -17.62 7.96 9.74
C GLU A 45 -16.93 7.55 11.06
N VAL A 46 -15.72 6.97 10.97
CA VAL A 46 -14.93 6.55 12.15
C VAL A 46 -14.55 7.75 13.02
N VAL A 47 -14.05 8.82 12.40
CA VAL A 47 -13.63 10.06 13.08
C VAL A 47 -14.80 10.69 13.81
N THR A 48 -15.98 10.75 13.18
CA THR A 48 -17.21 11.27 13.79
C THR A 48 -17.59 10.46 15.04
N ILE A 49 -17.58 9.13 14.94
CA ILE A 49 -17.89 8.25 16.08
C ILE A 49 -16.89 8.44 17.22
N LEU A 50 -15.60 8.51 16.92
CA LEU A 50 -14.55 8.68 17.93
C LEU A 50 -14.61 10.06 18.61
N SER A 51 -14.95 11.10 17.85
CA SER A 51 -15.04 12.48 18.37
C SER A 51 -16.24 12.69 19.29
N CYS A 52 -17.34 11.97 19.09
CA CYS A 52 -18.54 12.08 19.92
C CYS A 52 -18.41 11.45 21.32
N GLY A 53 -17.41 10.61 21.57
CA GLY A 53 -17.39 9.70 22.72
C GLY A 53 -16.24 9.82 23.71
N ARG A 54 -15.23 10.68 23.50
CA ARG A 54 -13.98 10.62 24.27
C ARG A 54 -13.38 11.97 24.65
N ASN A 55 -13.24 12.17 25.97
CA ASN A 55 -12.36 13.16 26.61
C ASN A 55 -10.99 12.54 27.01
N GLY A 56 -10.54 11.52 26.25
CA GLY A 56 -9.36 10.71 26.58
C GLY A 56 -8.06 11.25 26.02
N LYS A 57 -6.93 10.91 26.65
CA LYS A 57 -5.57 11.40 26.33
C LYS A 57 -5.02 10.99 24.96
N GLU A 58 -5.59 9.96 24.33
CA GLU A 58 -5.18 9.49 23.00
C GLU A 58 -6.07 10.17 21.96
N GLY A 59 -5.46 10.91 21.04
CA GLY A 59 -6.19 11.69 20.04
C GLY A 59 -6.82 10.82 18.97
N VAL A 60 -7.85 11.34 18.29
CA VAL A 60 -8.52 10.68 17.15
C VAL A 60 -7.51 10.17 16.11
N TYR A 61 -6.44 10.93 15.87
CA TYR A 61 -5.35 10.55 14.98
C TYR A 61 -4.72 9.20 15.33
N ASP A 62 -4.32 9.00 16.58
CA ASP A 62 -3.64 7.76 17.01
C ASP A 62 -4.56 6.54 16.93
N GLU A 63 -5.84 6.74 17.24
CA GLU A 63 -6.85 5.67 17.20
C GLU A 63 -7.17 5.24 15.76
N VAL A 64 -7.37 6.20 14.85
CA VAL A 64 -7.55 5.92 13.41
C VAL A 64 -6.31 5.27 12.83
N LEU A 65 -5.12 5.79 13.12
CA LEU A 65 -3.86 5.24 12.62
C LEU A 65 -3.68 3.79 13.09
N SER A 66 -3.96 3.50 14.36
CA SER A 66 -3.93 2.15 14.93
C SER A 66 -4.90 1.20 14.22
N MET A 67 -6.11 1.66 13.87
CA MET A 67 -7.09 0.87 13.13
C MET A 67 -6.60 0.51 11.72
N VAL A 68 -6.11 1.50 10.97
CA VAL A 68 -5.60 1.31 9.60
C VAL A 68 -4.37 0.38 9.62
N GLU A 69 -3.44 0.62 10.53
CA GLU A 69 -2.23 -0.18 10.66
C GLU A 69 -2.54 -1.64 11.02
N LYS A 70 -3.50 -1.87 11.93
CA LYS A 70 -3.99 -3.22 12.24
C LYS A 70 -4.61 -3.91 11.02
N ALA A 71 -5.42 -3.20 10.25
CA ALA A 71 -6.05 -3.76 9.05
C ALA A 71 -4.99 -4.17 8.02
N LEU A 72 -4.02 -3.30 7.73
CA LEU A 72 -2.93 -3.59 6.79
C LEU A 72 -2.11 -4.81 7.20
N ILE A 73 -1.71 -4.88 8.48
CA ILE A 73 -0.93 -6.02 8.99
C ILE A 73 -1.73 -7.32 8.92
N LYS A 74 -3.03 -7.31 9.28
CA LYS A 74 -3.89 -8.50 9.16
C LYS A 74 -4.01 -8.98 7.72
N ILE A 75 -4.19 -8.06 6.76
CA ILE A 75 -4.26 -8.39 5.34
C ILE A 75 -2.95 -9.01 4.87
N ALA A 76 -1.80 -8.42 5.23
CA ALA A 76 -0.48 -8.94 4.89
C ALA A 76 -0.25 -10.33 5.48
N MET A 77 -0.54 -10.53 6.75
CA MET A 77 -0.41 -11.84 7.41
C MET A 77 -1.30 -12.89 6.73
N LYS A 78 -2.55 -12.54 6.39
CA LYS A 78 -3.46 -13.45 5.68
C LYS A 78 -2.93 -13.82 4.29
N ARG A 79 -2.43 -12.84 3.51
CA ARG A 79 -1.88 -13.07 2.17
C ARG A 79 -0.58 -13.85 2.18
N SER A 80 0.17 -13.77 3.27
CA SER A 80 1.44 -14.46 3.44
C SER A 80 1.34 -15.74 4.26
N ASN A 81 0.14 -16.35 4.37
CA ASN A 81 -0.09 -17.58 5.15
C ASN A 81 0.48 -17.53 6.58
N ASN A 82 0.37 -16.37 7.22
CA ASN A 82 0.90 -16.05 8.55
C ASN A 82 2.44 -16.11 8.69
N VAL A 83 3.17 -16.12 7.58
CA VAL A 83 4.64 -16.04 7.58
C VAL A 83 5.10 -14.58 7.66
N LYS A 84 5.76 -14.22 8.77
CA LYS A 84 6.13 -12.81 9.07
C LYS A 84 7.12 -12.20 8.08
N THR A 85 8.08 -12.97 7.57
CA THR A 85 9.03 -12.47 6.57
C THR A 85 8.31 -12.13 5.28
N ALA A 86 7.51 -13.07 4.75
CA ALA A 86 6.71 -12.85 3.57
C ALA A 86 5.65 -11.74 3.75
N ALA A 87 5.10 -11.53 4.95
CA ALA A 87 4.20 -10.41 5.23
C ALA A 87 4.94 -9.05 5.25
N ALA A 88 6.18 -9.02 5.75
CA ALA A 88 7.02 -7.84 5.75
C ALA A 88 7.43 -7.47 4.31
N ASP A 89 7.78 -8.46 3.51
CA ASP A 89 8.08 -8.31 2.08
C ASP A 89 6.84 -7.81 1.32
N PHE A 90 5.65 -8.36 1.59
CA PHE A 90 4.39 -7.91 1.01
C PHE A 90 4.08 -6.43 1.32
N LEU A 91 4.37 -5.99 2.55
CA LEU A 91 4.17 -4.61 2.97
C LEU A 91 5.32 -3.67 2.55
N GLY A 92 6.44 -4.20 2.08
CA GLY A 92 7.64 -3.41 1.76
C GLY A 92 8.30 -2.79 2.99
N ILE A 93 8.17 -3.40 4.17
CA ILE A 93 8.77 -2.90 5.42
C ILE A 93 9.77 -3.92 5.99
N ASN A 94 10.68 -3.45 6.83
CA ASN A 94 11.61 -4.34 7.53
C ASN A 94 10.85 -5.33 8.45
N ARG A 95 11.21 -6.62 8.41
CA ARG A 95 10.66 -7.68 9.27
C ARG A 95 10.73 -7.36 10.77
N ASN A 96 11.78 -6.68 11.23
CA ASN A 96 11.90 -6.25 12.63
C ASN A 96 10.86 -5.18 12.97
N THR A 97 10.61 -4.25 12.05
CA THR A 97 9.58 -3.23 12.17
C THR A 97 8.19 -3.86 12.20
N LEU A 98 7.89 -4.78 11.28
CA LEU A 98 6.62 -5.54 11.31
C LEU A 98 6.45 -6.27 12.64
N HIS A 99 7.50 -6.94 13.13
CA HIS A 99 7.46 -7.65 14.40
C HIS A 99 7.14 -6.72 15.58
N GLY A 100 7.78 -5.54 15.64
CA GLY A 100 7.50 -4.52 16.65
C GLY A 100 6.05 -4.02 16.58
N LYS A 101 5.54 -3.77 15.37
CA LYS A 101 4.15 -3.34 15.14
C LYS A 101 3.13 -4.40 15.56
N ILE A 102 3.35 -5.67 15.21
CA ILE A 102 2.51 -6.79 15.66
C ILE A 102 2.43 -6.85 17.19
N LYS A 103 3.57 -6.74 17.89
CA LYS A 103 3.62 -6.75 19.37
C LYS A 103 2.89 -5.54 19.97
N LYS A 104 3.12 -4.34 19.43
CA LYS A 104 2.48 -3.09 19.90
C LYS A 104 0.96 -3.13 19.71
N LEU A 105 0.51 -3.62 18.56
CA LEU A 105 -0.90 -3.64 18.16
C LEU A 105 -1.66 -4.88 18.65
N LYS A 106 -0.95 -5.83 19.30
CA LYS A 106 -1.49 -7.09 19.85
C LYS A 106 -2.23 -7.92 18.79
N ILE A 107 -1.59 -8.08 17.62
CA ILE A 107 -2.06 -8.89 16.48
C ILE A 107 -1.43 -10.28 16.54
#